data_AF-A0AAD3N979-F1
#
_entry.id   AF-A0AAD3N979-F1
#
_cell.length_a   1.000
_cell.length_b   1.000
_cell.length_c   1.000
_cell.angle_alpha   90.00
_cell.angle_beta   90.00
_cell.angle_gamma   90.00
#
_symmetry.space_group_name_H-M   'P 1'
#
loop_
_entity.id
_entity.type
_entity.pdbx_description
1 polymer ?
#
loop_
_entity_poly.entity_id
_entity_poly.type
_entity_poly.pdbx_seq_one_letter_code
_entity_poly.pdbx_strand_id
1 'polypeptide(L)'
;MRLSVSMVCCTRGIFKLGRRVTASCSPDRLTWIPITPRTPTGEPCVLQPGVVLLQDVFAVKVKRRRAAGQQSGGAVLGVALFCCRRMGRRLEEDTLHLHNASAEHTQTWYNTLKELLAGFSSRPRYLKVFINPSSHKKEAVHIYREHVAPLFKMADIRIDIT
;
A
#
# COMPACT_ATOMS: atom_id res chain seq x y z
N MET A 1 2.32 25.05 -26.63
CA MET A 1 3.59 24.62 -26.03
C MET A 1 3.40 24.52 -24.52
N ARG A 2 3.00 23.35 -24.00
CA ARG A 2 2.95 23.06 -22.56
C ARG A 2 3.83 21.85 -22.34
N LEU A 3 5.08 22.10 -21.94
CA LEU A 3 5.93 21.08 -21.34
C LEU A 3 5.33 20.78 -19.97
N SER A 4 4.41 19.81 -19.89
CA SER A 4 4.15 19.15 -18.61
C SER A 4 5.29 18.17 -18.42
N VAL A 5 6.36 18.65 -17.77
CA VAL A 5 7.33 17.77 -17.15
C VAL A 5 6.61 17.13 -15.97
N SER A 6 5.81 16.09 -16.24
CA SER A 6 5.46 15.10 -15.22
C SER A 6 6.75 14.36 -14.92
N MET A 7 7.52 14.94 -13.99
CA MET A 7 8.70 14.36 -13.40
C MET A 7 8.30 12.96 -12.94
N VAL A 8 8.74 11.94 -13.68
CA VAL A 8 8.50 10.54 -13.36
C VAL A 8 9.11 10.35 -11.98
N CYS A 9 8.30 10.31 -10.92
CA CYS A 9 8.77 10.12 -9.55
C CYS A 9 9.29 8.68 -9.40
N CYS A 10 10.50 8.46 -9.92
CA CYS A 10 11.27 7.25 -9.74
C CYS A 10 12.01 7.31 -8.41
N THR A 11 11.28 7.20 -7.29
CA THR A 11 11.92 7.18 -5.97
C THR A 11 12.58 5.82 -5.77
N ARG A 12 13.87 5.83 -5.43
CA ARG A 12 14.66 4.64 -5.06
C ARG A 12 15.01 4.69 -3.58
N GLY A 13 15.04 3.53 -2.95
CA GLY A 13 15.20 3.44 -1.50
C GLY A 13 15.58 2.04 -1.06
N ILE A 14 16.26 1.95 0.08
CA ILE A 14 16.65 0.66 0.66
C ILE A 14 15.63 0.31 1.73
N PHE A 15 15.03 -0.87 1.60
CA PHE A 15 14.04 -1.38 2.54
C PHE A 15 14.40 -2.79 2.99
N LYS A 16 13.77 -3.24 4.07
CA LYS A 16 13.86 -4.63 4.53
C LYS A 16 12.53 -5.34 4.29
N LEU A 17 12.52 -6.32 3.38
CA LEU A 17 11.43 -7.27 3.14
C LEU A 17 11.94 -8.65 3.52
N GLY A 18 12.09 -8.90 4.83
CA GLY A 18 12.88 -10.02 5.35
C GLY A 18 14.39 -9.77 5.25
N ARG A 19 14.92 -9.58 4.04
CA ARG A 19 16.30 -9.15 3.75
C ARG A 19 16.35 -7.71 3.21
N ARG A 20 17.53 -7.10 3.13
CA ARG A 20 17.68 -5.76 2.54
C ARG A 20 17.48 -5.85 1.02
N VAL A 21 16.62 -4.98 0.51
CA VAL A 21 16.27 -4.86 -0.90
C VAL A 21 16.41 -3.42 -1.33
N THR A 22 16.77 -3.22 -2.60
CA THR A 22 16.65 -1.92 -3.26
C THR A 22 15.28 -1.88 -3.91
N ALA A 23 14.39 -1.02 -3.39
CA ALA A 23 13.08 -0.76 -3.96
C ALA A 23 13.14 0.45 -4.90
N SER A 24 12.39 0.37 -5.99
CA SER A 24 12.15 1.50 -6.89
C SER A 24 10.67 1.60 -7.20
N CYS A 25 10.13 2.79 -7.02
CA CYS A 25 8.76 3.12 -7.35
C CYS A 25 8.71 3.78 -8.73
N SER A 26 7.76 3.41 -9.56
CA SER A 26 7.42 4.04 -10.83
C SER A 26 5.92 4.33 -10.85
N PRO A 27 5.41 5.16 -11.77
CA PRO A 27 4.00 5.57 -11.75
C PRO A 27 2.98 4.41 -11.79
N ASP A 28 3.36 3.28 -12.39
CA ASP A 28 2.52 2.11 -12.60
C ASP A 28 2.85 0.94 -11.68
N ARG A 29 4.08 0.88 -11.14
CA ARG A 29 4.57 -0.29 -10.41
C ARG A 29 5.63 0.03 -9.36
N LEU A 30 5.64 -0.77 -8.32
CA LEU A 30 6.69 -0.86 -7.32
C LEU A 30 7.49 -2.13 -7.59
N THR A 31 8.80 -2.01 -7.72
CA THR A 31 9.71 -3.14 -7.93
C THR A 31 10.76 -3.17 -6.84
N TRP A 32 11.21 -4.35 -6.43
CA TRP A 32 12.34 -4.49 -5.53
C TRP A 32 13.24 -5.64 -5.90
N ILE A 33 14.53 -5.39 -5.74
CA ILE A 33 15.59 -6.35 -6.03
C ILE A 33 16.37 -6.61 -4.74
N PRO A 34 16.57 -7.89 -4.37
CA PRO A 34 17.46 -8.30 -3.30
C PRO A 34 18.85 -7.69 -3.45
N ILE A 35 19.39 -7.13 -2.37
CA ILE A 35 20.80 -6.73 -2.36
C ILE A 35 21.61 -8.01 -2.17
N THR A 36 22.22 -8.52 -3.25
CA THR A 36 23.08 -9.71 -3.20
C THR A 36 24.30 -9.41 -2.33
N PRO A 37 24.52 -10.08 -1.19
CA PRO A 37 25.83 -10.05 -0.56
C PRO A 37 26.80 -10.80 -1.48
N ARG A 38 27.92 -10.18 -1.84
CA ARG A 38 29.05 -10.92 -2.44
C ARG A 38 29.62 -11.84 -1.36
N THR A 39 29.26 -13.12 -1.40
CA THR A 39 29.95 -14.16 -0.63
C THR A 39 31.27 -14.52 -1.34
N PRO A 40 32.33 -14.92 -0.61
CA PRO A 40 33.62 -15.28 -1.21
C PRO A 40 33.54 -16.49 -2.16
N THR A 41 32.47 -17.30 -2.08
CA THR A 41 32.29 -18.53 -2.88
C THR A 41 31.54 -18.33 -4.21
N GLY A 42 31.19 -17.09 -4.58
CA GLY A 42 30.74 -16.77 -5.94
C GLY A 42 29.36 -17.29 -6.37
N GLU A 43 28.63 -18.05 -5.54
CA GLU A 43 27.28 -18.49 -5.91
C GLU A 43 26.25 -17.35 -5.77
N PRO A 44 25.58 -16.93 -6.86
CA PRO A 44 24.53 -15.94 -6.79
C PRO A 44 23.31 -16.54 -6.10
N CYS A 45 22.93 -15.98 -4.95
CA CYS A 45 21.67 -16.31 -4.31
C CYS A 45 20.52 -15.83 -5.21
N VAL A 46 19.85 -16.76 -5.90
CA VAL A 46 18.72 -16.48 -6.81
C VAL A 46 17.51 -16.08 -5.97
N LEU A 47 17.48 -14.84 -5.52
CA LEU A 47 16.29 -14.25 -4.90
C LEU A 47 15.46 -13.59 -6.00
N GLN A 48 14.19 -13.99 -6.07
CA GLN A 48 13.28 -13.49 -7.10
C GLN A 48 12.98 -12.00 -6.86
N PRO A 49 13.19 -11.12 -7.85
CA PRO A 49 12.72 -9.75 -7.78
C PRO A 49 11.19 -9.73 -7.66
N GLY A 50 10.67 -8.85 -6.82
CA GLY A 50 9.23 -8.69 -6.64
C GLY A 50 8.71 -7.46 -7.37
N VAL A 51 7.47 -7.57 -7.85
CA VAL A 51 6.75 -6.49 -8.53
C VAL A 51 5.33 -6.43 -7.98
N VAL A 52 4.87 -5.22 -7.70
CA VAL A 52 3.48 -4.91 -7.38
C VAL A 52 3.02 -3.77 -8.28
N LEU A 53 1.88 -3.94 -8.95
CA LEU A 53 1.28 -2.85 -9.73
C LEU A 53 0.58 -1.89 -8.77
N LEU A 54 0.80 -0.59 -8.93
CA LEU A 54 0.18 0.41 -8.06
C LEU A 54 -1.34 0.47 -8.24
N GLN A 55 -1.85 0.05 -9.39
CA GLN A 55 -3.30 -0.09 -9.62
C GLN A 55 -3.96 -1.12 -8.67
N ASP A 56 -3.20 -2.12 -8.22
CA ASP A 56 -3.68 -3.16 -7.31
C ASP A 56 -3.56 -2.73 -5.84
N VAL A 57 -2.93 -1.58 -5.56
CA VAL A 57 -2.75 -1.02 -4.22
C VAL A 57 -3.92 -0.10 -3.89
N PHE A 58 -4.78 -0.53 -2.98
CA PHE A 58 -5.92 0.27 -2.56
C PHE A 58 -5.60 1.15 -1.35
N ALA A 59 -4.59 0.86 -0.53
CA ALA A 59 -4.23 1.74 0.58
C ALA A 59 -2.73 1.72 0.90
N VAL A 60 -2.24 2.82 1.47
CA VAL A 60 -0.85 2.94 1.94
C VAL A 60 -0.87 3.57 3.32
N LYS A 61 -0.04 3.06 4.24
CA LYS A 61 0.00 3.50 5.63
C LYS A 61 1.42 3.48 6.19
N VAL A 62 1.76 4.47 7.00
CA VAL A 62 3.00 4.46 7.79
C VAL A 62 2.86 3.48 8.96
N LYS A 63 3.73 2.49 9.04
CA LYS A 63 3.81 1.52 10.14
C LYS A 63 4.66 2.12 11.26
N ARG A 64 4.13 2.12 12.49
CA ARG A 64 4.83 2.59 13.69
C ARG A 64 4.74 1.56 14.79
N ARG A 65 5.80 1.37 15.57
CA ARG A 65 5.77 0.59 16.81
C ARG A 65 5.15 1.44 17.90
N ARG A 66 4.17 0.89 18.64
CA ARG A 66 3.53 1.56 19.77
C ARG A 66 3.49 0.61 20.96
N ALA A 67 3.70 1.13 22.16
CA ALA A 67 3.40 0.40 23.39
C ALA A 67 1.87 0.32 23.58
N ALA A 68 1.40 -0.68 24.32
CA ALA A 68 -0.01 -0.81 24.66
C ALA A 68 -0.49 0.47 25.38
N GLY A 69 -1.58 1.08 24.88
CA GLY A 69 -2.15 2.32 25.43
C GLY A 69 -1.75 3.62 24.71
N GLN A 70 -0.75 3.62 23.82
CA GLN A 70 -0.27 4.86 23.19
C GLN A 70 -0.99 5.18 21.86
N GLN A 71 -1.74 6.29 21.82
CA GLN A 71 -2.51 6.71 20.64
C GLN A 71 -1.71 7.56 19.62
N SER A 72 -0.57 8.13 20.01
CA SER A 72 0.34 8.87 19.13
C SER A 72 1.80 8.70 19.57
N GLY A 73 2.77 9.03 18.70
CA GLY A 73 4.19 9.11 19.10
C GLY A 73 4.95 7.77 19.21
N GLY A 74 5.06 7.01 18.13
CA GLY A 74 5.85 5.77 18.09
C GLY A 74 6.97 5.80 17.03
N ALA A 75 8.03 5.01 17.26
CA ALA A 75 9.13 4.82 16.30
C ALA A 75 8.62 4.28 14.97
N VAL A 76 9.09 4.88 13.87
CA VAL A 76 8.69 4.48 12.52
C VAL A 76 9.34 3.14 12.16
N LEU A 77 8.52 2.23 11.64
CA LEU A 77 8.96 0.90 11.21
C LEU A 77 9.02 0.76 9.68
N GLY A 78 8.41 1.69 8.93
CA GLY A 78 8.37 1.70 7.48
C GLY A 78 6.98 2.00 6.91
N VAL A 79 6.74 1.59 5.66
CA VAL A 79 5.48 1.75 4.93
C VAL A 79 4.81 0.39 4.72
N ALA A 80 3.49 0.32 4.86
CA ALA A 80 2.68 -0.83 4.46
C ALA A 80 1.80 -0.44 3.27
N LEU A 81 1.79 -1.29 2.24
CA LEU A 81 0.89 -1.19 1.09
C LEU A 81 -0.12 -2.33 1.20
N PHE A 82 -1.40 -1.99 1.10
CA PHE A 82 -2.49 -2.94 1.07
C PHE A 82 -2.90 -3.15 -0.38
N CYS A 83 -2.76 -4.38 -0.83
CA CYS A 83 -2.91 -4.80 -2.21
C CYS A 83 -4.09 -5.76 -2.33
N CYS A 84 -4.71 -5.75 -3.49
CA CYS A 84 -5.71 -6.74 -3.87
C CYS A 84 -5.10 -7.65 -4.94
N ARG A 85 -5.03 -8.96 -4.67
CA ARG A 85 -4.57 -9.95 -5.64
C ARG A 85 -5.73 -10.76 -6.18
N ARG A 86 -5.87 -10.79 -7.49
CA ARG A 86 -6.93 -11.57 -8.14
C ARG A 86 -6.48 -13.01 -8.32
N MET A 87 -7.13 -13.93 -7.61
CA MET A 87 -6.95 -15.38 -7.73
C MET A 87 -8.18 -15.98 -8.42
N GLY A 88 -8.12 -16.04 -9.75
CA GLY A 88 -9.25 -16.47 -10.59
C GLY A 88 -10.43 -15.51 -10.49
N ARG A 89 -11.52 -15.97 -9.86
CA ARG A 89 -12.74 -15.18 -9.61
C ARG A 89 -12.77 -14.52 -8.22
N ARG A 90 -11.78 -14.81 -7.37
CA ARG A 90 -11.69 -14.24 -6.02
C ARG A 90 -10.68 -13.10 -6.00
N LEU A 91 -10.95 -12.12 -5.15
CA LEU A 91 -10.02 -11.05 -4.81
C LEU A 91 -9.57 -11.28 -3.38
N GLU A 92 -8.26 -11.44 -3.18
CA GLU A 92 -7.65 -11.65 -1.87
C GLU A 92 -6.89 -10.39 -1.46
N GLU A 93 -6.97 -10.06 -0.18
CA GLU A 93 -6.15 -8.99 0.40
C GLU A 93 -4.75 -9.51 0.66
N ASP A 94 -3.74 -8.74 0.25
CA ASP A 94 -2.33 -8.96 0.57
C ASP A 94 -1.73 -7.68 1.14
N THR A 95 -0.73 -7.79 2.00
CA THR A 95 -0.07 -6.63 2.60
C THR A 95 1.44 -6.71 2.41
N LEU A 96 1.97 -5.75 1.64
CA LEU A 96 3.40 -5.58 1.45
C LEU A 96 3.98 -4.66 2.53
N HIS A 97 5.01 -5.13 3.23
CA HIS A 97 5.71 -4.36 4.26
C HIS A 97 7.10 -3.90 3.79
N LEU A 98 7.24 -2.59 3.52
CA LEU A 98 8.50 -1.94 3.25
C LEU A 98 9.11 -1.40 4.54
N HIS A 99 9.97 -2.18 5.22
CA HIS A 99 10.56 -1.74 6.48
C HIS A 99 11.71 -0.75 6.28
N ASN A 100 11.67 0.38 6.98
CA ASN A 100 12.75 1.36 7.07
C ASN A 100 12.67 2.10 8.41
N ALA A 101 13.80 2.28 9.09
CA ALA A 101 13.87 2.96 10.39
C ALA A 101 13.94 4.49 10.27
N SER A 102 14.29 5.02 9.09
CA SER A 102 14.31 6.47 8.85
C SER A 102 12.89 6.98 8.69
N ALA A 103 12.48 7.85 9.61
CA ALA A 103 11.18 8.50 9.58
C ALA A 103 11.02 9.40 8.35
N GLU A 104 12.06 10.15 8.00
CA GLU A 104 12.07 11.02 6.82
C GLU A 104 11.92 10.21 5.54
N HIS A 105 12.73 9.17 5.35
CA HIS A 105 12.67 8.33 4.16
C HIS A 105 11.31 7.64 4.02
N THR A 106 10.77 7.14 5.13
CA THR A 106 9.45 6.52 5.17
C THR A 106 8.35 7.52 4.81
N GLN A 107 8.44 8.75 5.31
CA GLN A 107 7.43 9.79 5.05
C GLN A 107 7.46 10.24 3.59
N THR A 108 8.65 10.44 3.01
CA THR A 108 8.82 10.77 1.60
C THR A 108 8.20 9.68 0.72
N TRP A 109 8.52 8.41 0.99
CA TRP A 109 7.93 7.28 0.25
C TRP A 109 6.42 7.18 0.42
N TYR A 110 5.90 7.39 1.63
CA TYR A 110 4.47 7.41 1.88
C TYR A 110 3.77 8.50 1.06
N ASN A 111 4.31 9.72 1.05
CA ASN A 111 3.76 10.84 0.28
C ASN A 111 3.79 10.55 -1.22
N THR A 112 4.93 10.11 -1.76
CA THR A 112 5.05 9.76 -3.19
C THR A 112 4.04 8.67 -3.58
N LEU A 113 3.93 7.59 -2.78
CA LEU A 113 2.97 6.52 -3.07
C LEU A 113 1.52 7.04 -3.01
N LYS A 114 1.18 7.87 -2.03
CA LYS A 114 -0.14 8.49 -1.92
C LYS A 114 -0.47 9.37 -3.14
N GLU A 115 0.48 10.16 -3.61
CA GLU A 115 0.33 11.02 -4.79
C GLU A 115 0.13 10.19 -6.07
N LEU A 116 0.96 9.16 -6.28
CA LEU A 116 0.82 8.25 -7.41
C LEU A 116 -0.56 7.56 -7.41
N LEU A 117 -1.01 7.10 -6.24
CA LEU A 117 -2.32 6.48 -6.09
C LEU A 117 -3.48 7.44 -6.34
N ALA A 118 -3.35 8.70 -5.93
CA ALA A 118 -4.36 9.74 -6.20
C ALA A 118 -4.43 10.15 -7.68
N GLY A 119 -3.33 9.93 -8.42
CA GLY A 119 -3.20 10.22 -9.84
C GLY A 119 -3.96 9.27 -10.78
N PHE A 120 -4.38 8.09 -10.30
CA PHE A 120 -5.17 7.18 -11.12
C PHE A 120 -6.59 7.72 -11.34
N SER A 121 -6.93 8.04 -12.58
CA SER A 121 -8.27 8.49 -12.98
C SER A 121 -9.34 7.42 -12.81
N SER A 122 -8.95 6.13 -12.91
CA SER A 122 -9.83 4.98 -12.71
C SER A 122 -10.20 4.73 -11.25
N ARG A 123 -9.51 5.37 -10.30
CA ARG A 123 -9.72 5.15 -8.87
C ARG A 123 -10.93 5.97 -8.38
N PRO A 124 -11.98 5.32 -7.86
CA PRO A 124 -13.16 6.03 -7.36
C PRO A 124 -12.82 6.86 -6.13
N ARG A 125 -13.34 8.10 -6.10
CA ARG A 125 -13.17 9.03 -4.96
C ARG A 125 -14.44 9.17 -4.12
N TYR A 126 -15.58 8.90 -4.74
CA TYR A 126 -16.91 9.00 -4.15
C TYR A 126 -17.74 7.80 -4.57
N LEU A 127 -18.40 7.14 -3.63
CA LEU A 127 -19.36 6.08 -3.91
C LEU A 127 -20.64 6.33 -3.12
N LYS A 128 -21.78 6.00 -3.74
CA LYS A 128 -23.06 5.88 -3.05
C LYS A 128 -23.34 4.42 -2.78
N VAL A 129 -23.56 4.07 -1.53
CA VAL A 129 -23.80 2.69 -1.08
C VAL A 129 -25.22 2.56 -0.57
N PHE A 130 -26.00 1.69 -1.21
CA PHE A 130 -27.34 1.36 -0.77
C PHE A 130 -27.29 0.09 0.08
N ILE A 131 -27.81 0.15 1.30
CA ILE A 131 -27.84 -1.00 2.20
C ILE A 131 -29.28 -1.34 2.50
N ASN A 132 -29.72 -2.54 2.12
CA ASN A 132 -31.02 -3.06 2.54
C ASN A 132 -30.93 -3.53 4.01
N PRO A 133 -31.55 -2.82 4.97
CA PRO A 133 -31.43 -3.16 6.39
C PRO A 133 -32.11 -4.47 6.76
N SER A 134 -33.02 -5.00 5.92
CA SER A 134 -33.70 -6.28 6.17
C SER A 134 -32.92 -7.49 5.67
N SER A 135 -31.83 -7.29 4.93
CA SER A 135 -31.02 -8.39 4.39
C SER A 135 -30.24 -9.13 5.47
N HIS A 136 -29.94 -10.41 5.22
CA HIS A 136 -29.10 -11.26 6.08
C HIS A 136 -29.49 -11.20 7.57
N LYS A 137 -30.77 -11.49 7.88
CA LYS A 137 -31.32 -11.47 9.25
C LYS A 137 -31.14 -10.13 9.98
N LYS A 138 -31.17 -9.00 9.25
CA LYS A 138 -30.98 -7.62 9.74
C LYS A 138 -29.54 -7.25 10.13
N GLU A 139 -28.56 -8.08 9.78
CA GLU A 139 -27.14 -7.83 10.09
C GLU A 139 -26.39 -7.05 9.01
N ALA A 140 -27.01 -6.81 7.84
CA ALA A 140 -26.33 -6.19 6.69
C ALA A 140 -25.67 -4.83 7.04
N VAL A 141 -26.34 -4.00 7.85
CA VAL A 141 -25.80 -2.71 8.32
C VAL A 141 -24.61 -2.91 9.25
N HIS A 142 -24.66 -3.90 10.15
CA HIS A 142 -23.57 -4.20 11.08
C HIS A 142 -22.33 -4.72 10.33
N ILE A 143 -22.53 -5.69 9.43
CA ILE A 143 -21.48 -6.24 8.56
C ILE A 143 -20.82 -5.12 7.76
N TYR A 144 -21.60 -4.21 7.18
CA TYR A 144 -21.04 -3.07 6.46
C TYR A 144 -20.15 -2.20 7.36
N ARG A 145 -20.64 -1.82 8.55
CA ARG A 145 -19.91 -0.94 9.47
C ARG A 145 -18.60 -1.57 9.96
N GLU A 146 -18.62 -2.87 10.26
CA GLU A 146 -17.48 -3.57 10.83
C GLU A 146 -16.44 -3.97 9.78
N HIS A 147 -16.88 -4.43 8.60
CA HIS A 147 -15.98 -5.05 7.62
C HIS A 147 -15.75 -4.18 6.38
N VAL A 148 -16.75 -3.45 5.90
CA VAL A 148 -16.69 -2.75 4.60
C VAL A 148 -16.26 -1.29 4.76
N ALA A 149 -16.90 -0.56 5.67
CA ALA A 149 -16.61 0.86 5.91
C ALA A 149 -15.13 1.14 6.24
N PRO A 150 -14.42 0.29 7.02
CA PRO A 150 -12.99 0.50 7.26
C PRO A 150 -12.15 0.41 5.98
N LEU A 151 -12.51 -0.46 5.03
CA LEU A 151 -11.80 -0.58 3.76
C LEU A 151 -11.91 0.70 2.93
N PHE A 152 -13.11 1.26 2.81
CA PHE A 152 -13.32 2.53 2.11
C PHE A 152 -12.58 3.69 2.78
N LYS A 153 -12.59 3.73 4.12
CA LYS A 153 -11.84 4.72 4.89
C LYS A 153 -10.33 4.59 4.66
N MET A 154 -9.79 3.38 4.65
CA MET A 154 -8.37 3.13 4.37
C MET A 154 -7.99 3.52 2.94
N ALA A 155 -8.89 3.25 1.98
CA ALA A 155 -8.71 3.59 0.58
C ALA A 155 -8.93 5.07 0.25
N ASP A 156 -9.31 5.89 1.25
CA ASP A 156 -9.57 7.32 1.09
C ASP A 156 -10.74 7.61 0.14
N ILE A 157 -11.76 6.75 0.18
CA ILE A 157 -12.98 6.86 -0.62
C ILE A 157 -14.08 7.46 0.25
N ARG A 158 -14.69 8.54 -0.23
CA ARG A 158 -15.83 9.19 0.43
C ARG A 158 -17.11 8.41 0.11
N ILE A 159 -17.88 8.10 1.13
CA ILE A 159 -19.09 7.28 0.98
C ILE A 159 -20.31 8.06 1.44
N ASP A 160 -21.36 8.03 0.63
CA ASP A 160 -22.73 8.39 1.01
C ASP A 160 -23.55 7.11 1.16
N ILE A 161 -24.19 6.90 2.31
CA ILE A 161 -24.95 5.68 2.61
C ILE A 161 -26.43 6.02 2.62
N THR A 162 -27.24 5.23 1.92
CA THR A 162 -28.70 5.35 1.88
C THR A 162 -29.38 4.02 2.14
#